data_AF-A0A7X6SLS6-F1
#
_entry.id   AF-A0A7X6SLS6-F1
#
_cell.length_a   1.000
_cell.length_b   1.000
_cell.length_c   1.000
_cell.angle_alpha   90.00
_cell.angle_beta   90.00
_cell.angle_gamma   90.00
#
_symmetry.space_group_name_H-M   'P 1'
#
loop_
_entity.id
_entity.type
_entity.pdbx_description
1 polymer ?
#
loop_
_entity_poly.entity_id
_entity_poly.type
_entity_poly.pdbx_seq_one_letter_code
_entity_poly.pdbx_strand_id
1 'polypeptide(L)'
;MSNNNSLPTAPLKLWLNSEFMRADSSSAVYVVAVSGGVDSVVLLDLMASWSKKKLIVAHVHHGIRQASDDELLFVERLANDYGLQFESTHLNLGKSTSEMAARQGRYDFLRSVAKRYNGLLVTAHHTDDVIETVALHIQRGTGWRGLAVMGAADIWRPLTWWQKNEIIDYAKSRQLDWREDESNLDYKYARNRLRPLVADLTFDDKQEILNLWHYQRLLAQQIDNEVNRLLTFRRYFYTMAPAAVAHEVLRAKLLEHGVACTRPQIQAALLAIKVARPGAKFSLNNQMFLQFDRINFTVIKR
;
A
#
# COMPACT_ATOMS: atom_id res chain seq x y z
N MET A 1 -5.65 39.47 -20.23
CA MET A 1 -6.88 38.78 -19.79
C MET A 1 -6.45 37.53 -19.03
N SER A 2 -6.58 37.57 -17.72
CA SER A 2 -6.03 36.61 -16.76
C SER A 2 -6.85 35.31 -16.73
N ASN A 3 -6.21 34.20 -17.12
CA ASN A 3 -6.72 32.85 -16.96
C ASN A 3 -6.79 32.50 -15.46
N ASN A 4 -8.01 32.43 -14.94
CA ASN A 4 -8.26 32.02 -13.56
C ASN A 4 -8.23 30.48 -13.48
N ASN A 5 -7.01 29.94 -13.43
CA ASN A 5 -6.74 28.52 -13.21
C ASN A 5 -6.81 28.25 -11.69
N SER A 6 -8.02 28.22 -11.14
CA SER A 6 -8.22 27.92 -9.72
C SER A 6 -8.04 26.42 -9.49
N LEU A 7 -6.78 26.02 -9.31
CA LEU A 7 -6.36 24.82 -8.58
C LEU A 7 -7.13 24.71 -7.23
N PRO A 8 -7.31 23.50 -6.68
CA PRO A 8 -8.07 23.28 -5.44
C PRO A 8 -7.54 24.11 -4.28
N THR A 9 -8.38 24.28 -3.25
CA THR A 9 -8.21 25.18 -2.10
C THR A 9 -6.78 25.24 -1.53
N ALA A 10 -6.40 26.43 -1.04
CA ALA A 10 -5.03 26.77 -0.58
C ALA A 10 -4.35 25.76 0.39
N PRO A 11 -5.05 25.04 1.29
CA PRO A 11 -4.43 24.01 2.13
C PRO A 11 -3.96 22.78 1.35
N LEU A 12 -4.67 22.38 0.30
CA LEU A 12 -4.31 21.25 -0.56
C LEU A 12 -3.06 21.56 -1.38
N LYS A 13 -2.89 22.78 -1.90
CA LYS A 13 -1.65 23.19 -2.59
C LYS A 13 -0.41 23.10 -1.72
N LEU A 14 -0.52 23.49 -0.44
CA LEU A 14 0.59 23.43 0.52
C LEU A 14 0.95 21.99 0.89
N TRP A 15 -0.04 21.12 1.09
CA TRP A 15 0.17 19.69 1.31
C TRP A 15 0.77 19.00 0.08
N LEU A 16 0.17 19.22 -1.11
CA LEU A 16 0.66 18.76 -2.40
C LEU A 16 2.14 19.14 -2.57
N ASN A 17 2.52 20.40 -2.36
CA ASN A 17 3.92 20.83 -2.52
C ASN A 17 4.91 20.11 -1.59
N SER A 18 4.52 19.68 -0.38
CA SER A 18 5.44 19.04 0.58
C SER A 18 5.66 17.54 0.33
N GLU A 19 4.63 16.79 -0.09
CA GLU A 19 4.76 15.38 -0.49
C GLU A 19 5.24 15.24 -1.94
N PHE A 20 4.86 16.14 -2.86
CA PHE A 20 5.39 16.17 -4.24
C PHE A 20 6.91 16.42 -4.28
N MET A 21 7.45 17.26 -3.39
CA MET A 21 8.89 17.54 -3.30
C MET A 21 9.73 16.34 -2.82
N ARG A 22 9.13 15.37 -2.12
CA ARG A 22 9.85 14.15 -1.67
C ARG A 22 10.30 13.27 -2.83
N ALA A 23 9.70 13.43 -4.01
CA ALA A 23 10.00 12.67 -5.22
C ALA A 23 10.83 13.47 -6.24
N ASP A 24 11.37 14.64 -5.88
CA ASP A 24 12.11 15.51 -6.80
C ASP A 24 13.61 15.21 -6.90
N SER A 25 13.92 13.99 -7.34
CA SER A 25 15.14 13.77 -8.10
C SER A 25 14.85 14.03 -9.58
N SER A 26 15.73 14.75 -10.26
CA SER A 26 15.60 15.16 -11.67
C SER A 26 15.54 14.01 -12.69
N SER A 27 15.58 12.75 -12.24
CA SER A 27 15.59 11.52 -13.04
C SER A 27 14.50 10.49 -12.67
N ALA A 28 13.57 10.81 -11.76
CA ALA A 28 12.58 9.83 -11.30
C ALA A 28 11.53 9.48 -12.39
N VAL A 29 11.38 8.20 -12.71
CA VAL A 29 10.28 7.68 -13.53
C VAL A 29 9.07 7.41 -12.64
N TYR A 30 7.86 7.75 -13.07
CA TYR A 30 6.64 7.32 -12.38
C TYR A 30 5.91 6.25 -13.19
N VAL A 31 5.57 5.15 -12.53
CA VAL A 31 4.70 4.11 -13.09
C VAL A 31 3.30 4.32 -12.51
N VAL A 32 2.38 4.80 -13.33
CA VAL A 32 1.01 5.13 -12.91
C VAL A 32 0.11 3.94 -13.18
N ALA A 33 -0.48 3.37 -12.14
CA ALA A 33 -1.42 2.27 -12.27
C ALA A 33 -2.80 2.77 -12.72
N VAL A 34 -3.22 2.43 -13.94
CA VAL A 34 -4.48 2.90 -14.53
C VAL A 34 -5.42 1.73 -14.79
N SER A 35 -6.58 1.73 -14.14
CA SER A 35 -7.62 0.70 -14.36
C SER A 35 -8.66 1.12 -15.40
N GLY A 36 -8.71 2.40 -15.75
CA GLY A 36 -9.73 2.97 -16.63
C GLY A 36 -10.92 3.59 -15.87
N GLY A 37 -11.00 3.36 -14.56
CA GLY A 37 -11.96 4.02 -13.68
C GLY A 37 -11.56 5.47 -13.37
N VAL A 38 -12.55 6.28 -12.98
CA VAL A 38 -12.43 7.74 -12.76
C VAL A 38 -11.23 8.13 -11.90
N ASP A 39 -10.97 7.43 -10.79
CA ASP A 39 -9.87 7.76 -9.86
C ASP A 39 -8.52 7.66 -10.56
N SER A 40 -8.36 6.61 -11.36
CA SER A 40 -7.11 6.32 -12.07
C SER A 40 -6.89 7.22 -13.29
N VAL A 41 -7.97 7.63 -13.96
CA VAL A 41 -7.94 8.61 -15.05
C VAL A 41 -7.57 10.00 -14.51
N VAL A 42 -8.18 10.42 -13.40
CA VAL A 42 -7.85 11.70 -12.73
C VAL A 42 -6.41 11.71 -12.24
N LEU A 43 -5.94 10.62 -11.64
CA LEU A 43 -4.53 10.49 -11.26
C LEU A 43 -3.61 10.67 -12.47
N LEU A 44 -3.93 10.05 -13.61
CA LEU A 44 -3.14 10.17 -14.83
C LEU A 44 -3.12 11.62 -15.34
N ASP A 45 -4.26 12.28 -15.47
CA ASP A 45 -4.35 13.68 -15.95
C ASP A 45 -3.57 14.64 -15.03
N LEU A 46 -3.70 14.48 -13.71
CA LEU A 46 -2.96 15.27 -12.73
C LEU A 46 -1.45 15.05 -12.87
N MET A 47 -1.01 13.80 -12.96
CA MET A 47 0.42 13.45 -13.09
C MET A 47 1.01 13.94 -14.42
N ALA A 48 0.27 13.81 -15.52
CA ALA A 48 0.67 14.28 -16.85
C ALA A 48 0.76 15.80 -16.92
N SER A 49 -0.17 16.50 -16.25
CA SER A 49 -0.15 17.97 -16.18
C SER A 49 0.93 18.52 -15.23
N TRP A 50 1.24 17.79 -14.17
CA TRP A 50 2.18 18.23 -13.13
C TRP A 50 3.64 17.89 -13.45
N SER A 51 3.90 16.69 -13.96
CA SER A 51 5.27 16.17 -14.01
C SER A 51 5.97 16.54 -15.32
N LYS A 52 7.18 17.11 -15.21
CA LYS A 52 8.15 17.15 -16.34
C LYS A 52 8.89 15.82 -16.52
N LYS A 53 8.56 14.81 -15.71
CA LYS A 53 9.28 13.53 -15.65
C LYS A 53 8.65 12.50 -16.56
N LYS A 54 9.38 11.41 -16.82
CA LYS A 54 8.89 10.29 -17.61
C LYS A 54 7.77 9.56 -16.85
N LEU A 55 6.58 9.50 -17.46
CA LEU A 55 5.45 8.71 -16.99
C LEU A 55 5.32 7.44 -17.82
N ILE A 56 4.93 6.36 -17.16
CA ILE A 56 4.61 5.08 -17.77
C ILE A 56 3.25 4.65 -17.23
N VAL A 57 2.30 4.41 -18.12
CA VAL A 57 0.98 3.88 -17.77
C VAL A 57 1.08 2.37 -17.66
N ALA A 58 0.67 1.82 -16.53
CA ALA A 58 0.64 0.38 -16.29
C ALA A 58 -0.79 -0.10 -16.01
N HIS A 59 -1.30 -1.01 -16.83
CA HIS A 59 -2.63 -1.59 -16.72
C HIS A 59 -2.57 -3.10 -16.46
N VAL A 60 -3.53 -3.62 -15.69
CA VAL A 60 -3.63 -5.05 -15.40
C VAL A 60 -4.96 -5.56 -15.89
N HIS A 61 -4.91 -6.38 -16.93
CA HIS A 61 -6.07 -7.08 -17.45
C HIS A 61 -6.33 -8.31 -16.58
N HIS A 62 -7.47 -8.37 -15.91
CA HIS A 62 -7.76 -9.42 -14.93
C HIS A 62 -8.20 -10.76 -15.57
N GLY A 63 -8.60 -10.76 -16.85
CA GLY A 63 -8.88 -11.99 -17.60
C GLY A 63 -10.19 -12.71 -17.26
N ILE A 64 -11.08 -12.05 -16.52
CA ILE A 64 -12.30 -12.66 -15.98
C ILE A 64 -13.52 -12.41 -16.89
N ARG A 65 -13.52 -11.33 -17.69
CA ARG A 65 -14.68 -10.90 -18.50
C ARG A 65 -14.25 -10.18 -19.78
N GLN A 66 -15.13 -10.18 -20.77
CA GLN A 66 -14.97 -9.44 -22.04
C GLN A 66 -14.91 -7.92 -21.85
N ALA A 67 -15.52 -7.39 -20.77
CA ALA A 67 -15.36 -5.99 -20.36
C ALA A 67 -13.89 -5.59 -20.08
N SER A 68 -13.04 -6.56 -19.75
CA SER A 68 -11.62 -6.33 -19.49
C SER A 68 -10.84 -6.00 -20.77
N ASP A 69 -11.30 -6.48 -21.95
CA ASP A 69 -10.68 -6.17 -23.24
C ASP A 69 -10.96 -4.71 -23.65
N ASP A 70 -12.20 -4.24 -23.45
CA ASP A 70 -12.58 -2.85 -23.72
C ASP A 70 -11.88 -1.86 -22.80
N GLU A 71 -11.67 -2.24 -21.52
CA GLU A 71 -10.87 -1.48 -20.56
C GLU A 71 -9.40 -1.37 -21.00
N LEU A 72 -8.80 -2.47 -21.46
CA LEU A 72 -7.44 -2.48 -21.98
C LEU A 72 -7.29 -1.51 -23.17
N LEU A 73 -8.18 -1.62 -24.17
CA LEU A 73 -8.18 -0.74 -25.35
C LEU A 73 -8.44 0.72 -24.97
N PHE A 74 -9.30 0.97 -23.98
CA PHE A 74 -9.54 2.31 -23.47
C PHE A 74 -8.27 2.90 -22.83
N VAL A 75 -7.61 2.17 -21.93
CA VAL A 75 -6.41 2.68 -21.24
C VAL A 75 -5.22 2.81 -22.19
N GLU A 76 -5.08 1.92 -23.17
CA GLU A 76 -4.06 2.04 -24.21
C GLU A 76 -4.24 3.31 -25.05
N ARG A 77 -5.48 3.60 -25.50
CA ARG A 77 -5.79 4.85 -26.20
C ARG A 77 -5.52 6.07 -25.32
N LEU A 78 -5.98 6.03 -24.07
CA LEU A 78 -5.73 7.11 -23.12
C LEU A 78 -4.23 7.39 -22.96
N ALA A 79 -3.40 6.35 -22.81
CA ALA A 79 -1.94 6.52 -22.73
C ALA A 79 -1.37 7.16 -24.01
N ASN A 80 -1.85 6.76 -25.18
CA ASN A 80 -1.44 7.32 -26.47
C ASN A 80 -1.84 8.79 -26.63
N ASP A 81 -3.03 9.19 -26.16
CA ASP A 81 -3.52 10.57 -26.21
C ASP A 81 -2.64 11.52 -25.38
N TYR A 82 -2.09 11.03 -24.27
CA TYR A 82 -1.07 11.75 -23.47
C TYR A 82 0.37 11.58 -24.01
N GLY A 83 0.60 10.80 -25.07
CA GLY A 83 1.93 10.52 -25.61
C GLY A 83 2.82 9.72 -24.65
N LEU A 84 2.24 8.85 -23.83
CA LEU A 84 2.92 8.12 -22.76
C LEU A 84 3.19 6.66 -23.13
N GLN A 85 4.24 6.11 -22.55
CA GLN A 85 4.54 4.69 -22.68
C GLN A 85 3.50 3.84 -21.94
N PHE A 86 3.01 2.80 -22.60
CA PHE A 86 1.99 1.88 -22.07
C PHE A 86 2.57 0.48 -21.81
N GLU A 87 2.26 -0.08 -20.65
CA GLU A 87 2.62 -1.42 -20.23
C GLU A 87 1.37 -2.15 -19.72
N SER A 88 1.14 -3.36 -20.19
CA SER A 88 0.02 -4.17 -19.72
C SER A 88 0.42 -5.63 -19.50
N THR A 89 -0.39 -6.34 -18.71
CA THR A 89 -0.31 -7.79 -18.59
C THR A 89 -1.70 -8.38 -18.54
N HIS A 90 -1.80 -9.63 -18.98
CA HIS A 90 -2.96 -10.47 -18.76
C HIS A 90 -2.70 -11.39 -17.56
N LEU A 91 -3.48 -11.22 -16.49
CA LEU A 91 -3.47 -12.14 -15.37
C LEU A 91 -4.28 -13.38 -15.77
N ASN A 92 -3.61 -14.43 -16.24
CA ASN A 92 -4.19 -15.74 -16.53
C ASN A 92 -4.56 -16.49 -15.24
N LEU A 93 -5.30 -15.83 -14.36
CA LEU A 93 -5.74 -16.37 -13.09
C LEU A 93 -7.01 -17.17 -13.37
N GLY A 94 -6.95 -18.49 -13.21
CA GLY A 94 -8.09 -19.37 -13.43
C GLY A 94 -9.32 -18.91 -12.62
N LYS A 95 -10.53 -19.31 -13.05
CA LYS A 95 -11.82 -18.88 -12.45
C LYS A 95 -11.95 -19.11 -10.94
N SER A 96 -11.14 -19.99 -10.35
CA SER A 96 -11.09 -20.30 -8.91
C SER A 96 -10.07 -19.48 -8.12
N THR A 97 -9.40 -18.52 -8.76
CA THR A 97 -8.37 -17.72 -8.10
C THR A 97 -8.99 -16.80 -7.04
N SER A 98 -8.45 -16.83 -5.83
CA SER A 98 -8.89 -15.94 -4.77
C SER A 98 -8.59 -14.48 -5.09
N GLU A 99 -9.43 -13.56 -4.60
CA GLU A 99 -9.20 -12.12 -4.80
C GLU A 99 -7.85 -11.66 -4.23
N MET A 100 -7.41 -12.26 -3.12
CA MET A 100 -6.07 -12.01 -2.57
C MET A 100 -4.96 -12.36 -3.57
N ALA A 101 -5.08 -13.50 -4.27
CA ALA A 101 -4.12 -13.89 -5.30
C ALA A 101 -4.19 -12.97 -6.52
N ALA A 102 -5.39 -12.52 -6.93
CA ALA A 102 -5.55 -11.53 -8.00
C ALA A 102 -4.93 -10.17 -7.65
N ARG A 103 -5.17 -9.69 -6.43
CA ARG A 103 -4.55 -8.48 -5.89
C ARG A 103 -3.03 -8.62 -5.83
N GLN A 104 -2.52 -9.77 -5.40
CA GLN A 104 -1.09 -10.04 -5.35
C GLN A 104 -0.48 -10.02 -6.76
N GLY A 105 -1.06 -10.74 -7.72
CA GLY A 105 -0.60 -10.74 -9.10
C GLY A 105 -0.61 -9.35 -9.75
N ARG A 106 -1.64 -8.53 -9.47
CA ARG A 106 -1.68 -7.12 -9.89
C ARG A 106 -0.48 -6.34 -9.35
N TYR A 107 -0.23 -6.41 -8.04
CA TYR A 107 0.90 -5.67 -7.46
C TYR A 107 2.26 -6.23 -7.89
N ASP A 108 2.38 -7.53 -8.11
CA ASP A 108 3.62 -8.13 -8.60
C ASP A 108 3.97 -7.63 -10.00
N PHE A 109 2.99 -7.57 -10.90
CA PHE A 109 3.18 -6.95 -12.20
C PHE A 109 3.55 -5.47 -12.08
N LEU A 110 2.76 -4.68 -11.35
CA LEU A 110 3.00 -3.24 -11.20
C LEU A 110 4.40 -2.94 -10.62
N ARG A 111 4.84 -3.71 -9.63
CA ARG A 111 6.19 -3.63 -9.07
C ARG A 111 7.25 -4.07 -10.06
N SER A 112 6.98 -5.09 -10.88
CA SER A 112 7.91 -5.52 -11.93
C SER A 112 8.14 -4.41 -12.96
N VAL A 113 7.10 -3.68 -13.37
CA VAL A 113 7.20 -2.52 -14.27
C VAL A 113 7.99 -1.40 -13.59
N ALA A 114 7.64 -1.04 -12.35
CA ALA A 114 8.37 -0.04 -11.56
C ALA A 114 9.87 -0.39 -11.46
N LYS A 115 10.20 -1.66 -11.20
CA LYS A 115 11.59 -2.13 -11.15
C LYS A 115 12.29 -2.04 -12.51
N ARG A 116 11.65 -2.45 -13.62
CA ARG A 116 12.23 -2.38 -14.97
C ARG A 116 12.65 -0.97 -15.36
N TYR A 117 11.86 0.01 -14.95
CA TYR A 117 12.10 1.42 -15.28
C TYR A 117 12.77 2.22 -14.18
N ASN A 118 13.20 1.56 -13.09
CA ASN A 118 13.72 2.22 -11.89
C ASN A 118 12.82 3.38 -11.42
N GLY A 119 11.50 3.15 -11.48
CA GLY A 119 10.46 4.13 -11.21
C GLY A 119 9.72 3.89 -9.91
N LEU A 120 9.00 4.91 -9.47
CA LEU A 120 8.09 4.86 -8.32
C LEU A 120 6.69 4.48 -8.76
N LEU A 121 6.09 3.46 -8.14
CA LEU A 121 4.70 3.08 -8.42
C LEU A 121 3.74 4.12 -7.83
N VAL A 122 2.76 4.55 -8.62
CA VAL A 122 1.74 5.53 -8.24
C VAL A 122 0.36 4.92 -8.42
N THR A 123 -0.51 5.03 -7.40
CA THR A 123 -1.86 4.47 -7.43
C THR A 123 -2.91 5.47 -6.95
N ALA A 124 -4.13 5.35 -7.46
CA ALA A 124 -5.21 6.32 -7.27
C ALA A 124 -6.07 6.08 -6.02
N HIS A 125 -5.46 5.61 -4.93
CA HIS A 125 -6.21 5.45 -3.69
C HIS A 125 -6.56 6.82 -3.10
N HIS A 126 -7.81 6.97 -2.67
CA HIS A 126 -8.36 8.23 -2.18
C HIS A 126 -8.79 8.17 -0.70
N THR A 127 -9.35 9.26 -0.18
CA THR A 127 -9.77 9.38 1.24
C THR A 127 -10.64 8.20 1.68
N ASP A 128 -11.72 7.93 0.94
CA ASP A 128 -12.65 6.86 1.32
C ASP A 128 -11.96 5.47 1.32
N ASP A 129 -11.02 5.19 0.42
CA ASP A 129 -10.26 3.93 0.44
C ASP A 129 -9.45 3.75 1.74
N VAL A 130 -8.89 4.85 2.25
CA VAL A 130 -8.14 4.85 3.52
C VAL A 130 -9.09 4.52 4.66
N ILE A 131 -10.21 5.25 4.75
CA ILE A 131 -11.21 5.08 5.80
C ILE A 131 -11.80 3.67 5.77
N GLU A 132 -12.20 3.17 4.60
CA GLU A 132 -12.69 1.79 4.41
C GLU A 132 -11.65 0.77 4.90
N THR A 133 -10.37 0.95 4.56
CA THR A 133 -9.32 0.02 4.93
C THR A 133 -9.04 0.05 6.43
N VAL A 134 -9.05 1.23 7.06
CA VAL A 134 -8.94 1.38 8.52
C VAL A 134 -10.12 0.69 9.22
N ALA A 135 -11.36 0.95 8.77
CA ALA A 135 -12.56 0.36 9.35
C ALA A 135 -12.55 -1.18 9.25
N LEU A 136 -12.15 -1.73 8.10
CA LEU A 136 -11.99 -3.19 7.93
C LEU A 136 -10.96 -3.79 8.89
N HIS A 137 -9.85 -3.11 9.11
CA HIS A 137 -8.81 -3.58 10.02
C HIS A 137 -9.25 -3.51 11.49
N ILE A 138 -9.98 -2.46 11.87
CA ILE A 138 -10.61 -2.35 13.19
C ILE A 138 -11.59 -3.52 13.41
N GLN A 139 -12.50 -3.75 12.45
CA GLN A 139 -13.50 -4.82 12.55
C GLN A 139 -12.88 -6.20 12.72
N ARG A 140 -11.73 -6.46 12.09
CA ARG A 140 -11.01 -7.75 12.18
C ARG A 140 -10.17 -7.91 13.45
N GLY A 141 -10.06 -6.86 14.26
CA GLY A 141 -9.14 -6.80 15.40
C GLY A 141 -7.71 -6.56 14.94
N THR A 142 -7.23 -5.33 15.11
CA THR A 142 -5.87 -4.95 14.75
C THR A 142 -5.14 -4.25 15.90
N GLY A 143 -3.81 -4.29 15.87
CA GLY A 143 -2.97 -3.34 16.62
C GLY A 143 -2.62 -2.12 15.78
N TRP A 144 -1.74 -1.27 16.33
CA TRP A 144 -1.27 -0.02 15.72
C TRP A 144 -0.74 -0.19 14.27
N ARG A 145 -0.06 -1.30 13.96
CA ARG A 145 0.44 -1.57 12.59
C ARG A 145 -0.65 -1.70 11.55
N GLY A 146 -1.78 -2.34 11.90
CA GLY A 146 -2.88 -2.43 10.95
C GLY A 146 -3.72 -1.17 10.90
N LEU A 147 -3.50 -0.17 11.76
CA LEU A 147 -4.06 1.17 11.57
C LEU A 147 -3.17 2.04 10.68
N ALA A 148 -1.86 1.76 10.61
CA ALA A 148 -0.92 2.35 9.66
C ALA A 148 -1.07 1.77 8.23
N VAL A 149 -2.30 1.75 7.70
CA VAL A 149 -2.61 1.18 6.38
C VAL A 149 -1.97 1.99 5.26
N MET A 150 -1.82 1.35 4.09
CA MET A 150 -1.22 1.97 2.90
C MET A 150 0.21 2.52 3.10
N GLY A 151 0.95 2.00 4.09
CA GLY A 151 2.33 2.41 4.41
C GLY A 151 3.42 1.81 3.52
N ALA A 152 3.07 1.22 2.37
CA ALA A 152 4.06 0.63 1.45
C ALA A 152 4.95 1.73 0.86
N ALA A 153 6.23 1.73 1.22
CA ALA A 153 7.19 2.78 0.85
C ALA A 153 7.51 2.82 -0.66
N ASP A 154 7.31 1.70 -1.35
CA ASP A 154 7.48 1.55 -2.80
C ASP A 154 6.30 2.07 -3.62
N ILE A 155 5.24 2.56 -2.95
CA ILE A 155 3.99 2.98 -3.60
C ILE A 155 3.56 4.35 -3.09
N TRP A 156 3.48 5.30 -4.01
CA TRP A 156 2.95 6.62 -3.75
C TRP A 156 1.46 6.72 -4.10
N ARG A 157 0.70 7.48 -3.30
CA ARG A 157 -0.75 7.64 -3.42
C ARG A 157 -1.12 9.12 -3.28
N PRO A 158 -1.03 9.91 -4.35
CA PRO A 158 -1.24 11.37 -4.28
C PRO A 158 -2.66 11.77 -3.87
N LEU A 159 -3.65 10.90 -4.15
CA LEU A 159 -5.06 11.21 -3.97
C LEU A 159 -5.60 10.89 -2.57
N THR A 160 -4.80 10.44 -1.61
CA THR A 160 -5.31 9.99 -0.28
C THR A 160 -6.01 11.07 0.54
N TRP A 161 -5.90 12.33 0.15
CA TRP A 161 -6.56 13.48 0.77
C TRP A 161 -7.68 14.08 -0.10
N TRP A 162 -7.90 13.49 -1.29
CA TRP A 162 -8.99 13.86 -2.16
C TRP A 162 -10.20 12.98 -1.84
N GLN A 163 -11.35 13.60 -1.73
CA GLN A 163 -12.63 12.91 -1.62
C GLN A 163 -13.12 12.45 -2.99
N LYS A 164 -14.01 11.46 -2.99
CA LYS A 164 -14.55 10.89 -4.22
C LYS A 164 -15.29 11.92 -5.07
N ASN A 165 -16.04 12.83 -4.44
CA ASN A 165 -16.71 13.94 -5.13
C ASN A 165 -15.71 14.90 -5.78
N GLU A 166 -14.63 15.27 -5.10
CA GLU A 166 -13.57 16.15 -5.66
C GLU A 166 -12.92 15.52 -6.90
N ILE A 167 -12.70 14.20 -6.89
CA ILE A 167 -12.19 13.45 -8.05
C ILE A 167 -13.18 13.51 -9.21
N ILE A 168 -14.47 13.25 -8.96
CA ILE A 168 -15.52 13.29 -9.98
C ILE A 168 -15.69 14.70 -10.55
N ASP A 169 -15.69 15.72 -9.70
CA ASP A 169 -15.83 17.12 -10.10
C ASP A 169 -14.64 17.56 -10.94
N TYR A 170 -13.43 17.14 -10.57
CA TYR A 170 -12.23 17.36 -11.39
C TYR A 170 -12.38 16.71 -12.77
N ALA A 171 -12.75 15.43 -12.83
CA ALA A 171 -12.92 14.69 -14.09
C ALA A 171 -13.93 15.39 -15.02
N LYS A 172 -15.08 15.83 -14.47
CA LYS A 172 -16.09 16.58 -15.21
C LYS A 172 -15.58 17.95 -15.69
N SER A 173 -14.87 18.68 -14.82
CA SER A 173 -14.33 20.01 -15.17
C SER A 173 -13.31 19.96 -16.31
N ARG A 174 -12.59 18.84 -16.40
CA ARG A 174 -11.57 18.55 -17.42
C ARG A 174 -12.12 17.78 -18.63
N GLN A 175 -13.41 17.45 -18.62
CA GLN A 175 -14.09 16.67 -19.67
C GLN A 175 -13.37 15.35 -19.96
N LEU A 176 -12.88 14.68 -18.91
CA LEU A 176 -12.20 13.39 -19.05
C LEU A 176 -13.23 12.29 -19.30
N ASP A 177 -12.91 11.37 -20.20
CA ASP A 177 -13.65 10.12 -20.34
C ASP A 177 -13.13 9.08 -19.35
N TRP A 178 -14.02 8.27 -18.79
CA TRP A 178 -13.65 7.11 -17.95
C TRP A 178 -14.66 5.97 -18.11
N ARG A 179 -14.28 4.78 -17.65
CA ARG A 179 -15.16 3.61 -17.58
C ARG A 179 -15.71 3.43 -16.17
N GLU A 180 -16.99 3.10 -16.04
CA GLU A 180 -17.57 2.68 -14.77
C GLU A 180 -17.28 1.20 -14.54
N ASP A 181 -16.49 0.89 -13.52
CA ASP A 181 -16.08 -0.48 -13.20
C ASP A 181 -17.21 -1.22 -12.46
N GLU A 182 -17.79 -2.24 -13.09
CA GLU A 182 -18.82 -3.11 -12.47
C GLU A 182 -18.23 -4.27 -11.65
N SER A 183 -16.92 -4.52 -11.73
CA SER A 183 -16.28 -5.65 -11.08
C SER A 183 -16.01 -5.35 -9.60
N ASN A 184 -16.16 -6.34 -8.68
CA ASN A 184 -15.47 -6.45 -7.36
C ASN A 184 -16.12 -7.46 -6.37
N LEU A 185 -16.63 -8.63 -6.78
CA LEU A 185 -17.67 -9.36 -6.03
C LEU A 185 -17.39 -9.92 -4.60
N ASP A 186 -16.17 -10.03 -4.06
CA ASP A 186 -15.98 -10.72 -2.75
C ASP A 186 -15.58 -9.77 -1.60
N TYR A 187 -14.56 -8.91 -1.76
CA TYR A 187 -14.39 -7.75 -0.86
C TYR A 187 -15.53 -6.72 -1.04
N LYS A 188 -16.31 -6.79 -2.13
CA LYS A 188 -17.61 -6.08 -2.25
C LYS A 188 -18.45 -6.33 -1.02
N TYR A 189 -18.53 -7.51 -0.42
CA TYR A 189 -19.48 -7.68 0.68
C TYR A 189 -19.13 -6.85 1.92
N ALA A 190 -17.86 -6.81 2.32
CA ALA A 190 -17.45 -5.99 3.46
C ALA A 190 -17.31 -4.51 3.08
N ARG A 191 -16.64 -4.20 1.96
CA ARG A 191 -16.46 -2.82 1.50
C ARG A 191 -17.74 -2.17 1.00
N ASN A 192 -18.61 -2.86 0.26
CA ASN A 192 -19.92 -2.29 -0.12
C ASN A 192 -20.80 -2.02 1.08
N ARG A 193 -20.67 -2.78 2.17
CA ARG A 193 -21.37 -2.43 3.41
C ARG A 193 -20.79 -1.16 4.06
N LEU A 194 -19.49 -0.92 3.91
CA LEU A 194 -18.83 0.28 4.43
C LEU A 194 -19.00 1.51 3.53
N ARG A 195 -19.01 1.36 2.21
CA ARG A 195 -19.13 2.44 1.22
C ARG A 195 -20.24 3.45 1.50
N PRO A 196 -21.50 3.05 1.73
CA PRO A 196 -22.55 4.01 2.06
C PRO A 196 -22.26 4.69 3.40
N LEU A 197 -21.81 3.95 4.41
CA LEU A 197 -21.47 4.52 5.72
C LEU A 197 -20.34 5.54 5.65
N VAL A 198 -19.32 5.29 4.82
CA VAL A 198 -18.21 6.22 4.58
C VAL A 198 -18.66 7.41 3.74
N ALA A 199 -19.57 7.21 2.79
CA ALA A 199 -20.16 8.30 2.01
C ALA A 199 -21.00 9.25 2.87
N ASP A 200 -21.67 8.72 3.91
CA ASP A 200 -22.51 9.50 4.84
C ASP A 200 -21.70 10.29 5.88
N LEU A 201 -20.39 10.06 6.01
CA LEU A 201 -19.54 10.84 6.92
C LEU A 201 -19.39 12.29 6.44
N THR A 202 -19.36 13.22 7.40
CA THR A 202 -19.12 14.62 7.10
C THR A 202 -17.68 14.87 6.62
N PHE A 203 -17.45 16.02 5.98
CA PHE A 203 -16.09 16.43 5.60
C PHE A 203 -15.16 16.44 6.82
N ASP A 204 -15.61 17.00 7.94
CA ASP A 204 -14.81 17.15 9.16
C ASP A 204 -14.47 15.77 9.77
N ASP A 205 -15.43 14.84 9.82
CA ASP A 205 -15.19 13.48 10.30
C ASP A 205 -14.13 12.77 9.44
N LYS A 206 -14.23 12.89 8.11
CA LYS A 206 -13.25 12.31 7.19
C LYS A 206 -11.86 12.89 7.40
N GLN A 207 -11.76 14.21 7.59
CA GLN A 207 -10.48 14.88 7.85
C GLN A 207 -9.87 14.46 9.20
N GLU A 208 -10.68 14.32 10.25
CA GLU A 208 -10.20 13.85 11.55
C GLU A 208 -9.62 12.43 11.44
N ILE A 209 -10.34 11.52 10.78
CA ILE A 209 -9.88 10.14 10.56
C ILE A 209 -8.57 10.12 9.75
N LEU A 210 -8.47 10.93 8.69
CA LEU A 210 -7.25 11.03 7.88
C LEU A 210 -6.05 11.57 8.69
N ASN A 211 -6.27 12.57 9.54
CA ASN A 211 -5.23 13.11 10.40
C ASN A 211 -4.72 12.06 11.39
N LEU A 212 -5.62 11.31 12.03
CA LEU A 212 -5.27 10.20 12.92
C LEU A 212 -4.52 9.09 12.17
N TRP A 213 -4.98 8.72 10.97
CA TRP A 213 -4.30 7.75 10.12
C TRP A 213 -2.88 8.22 9.74
N HIS A 214 -2.73 9.47 9.34
CA HIS A 214 -1.44 10.04 8.98
C HIS A 214 -0.47 10.04 10.18
N TYR A 215 -0.94 10.50 11.34
CA TYR A 215 -0.16 10.47 12.57
C TYR A 215 0.26 9.04 12.95
N GLN A 216 -0.66 8.08 12.85
CA GLN A 216 -0.37 6.67 13.10
C GLN A 216 0.70 6.11 12.14
N ARG A 217 0.73 6.55 10.87
CA ARG A 217 1.79 6.16 9.93
C ARG A 217 3.15 6.74 10.33
N LEU A 218 3.20 7.99 10.77
CA LEU A 218 4.45 8.60 11.25
C LEU A 218 4.97 7.89 12.50
N LEU A 219 4.08 7.61 13.47
CA LEU A 219 4.43 6.83 14.66
C LEU A 219 4.93 5.43 14.30
N ALA A 220 4.28 4.75 13.36
CA ALA A 220 4.70 3.43 12.91
C ALA A 220 6.12 3.46 12.34
N GLN A 221 6.45 4.46 11.52
CA GLN A 221 7.79 4.64 10.98
C GLN A 221 8.83 4.93 12.08
N GLN A 222 8.49 5.76 13.07
CA GLN A 222 9.37 6.02 14.21
C GLN A 222 9.64 4.75 15.02
N ILE A 223 8.59 3.97 15.32
CA ILE A 223 8.73 2.68 16.03
C ILE A 223 9.64 1.75 15.24
N ASP A 224 9.40 1.58 13.93
CA ASP A 224 10.21 0.68 13.10
C ASP A 224 11.68 1.16 13.02
N ASN A 225 11.94 2.47 12.98
CA ASN A 225 13.30 3.03 13.05
C ASN A 225 14.01 2.71 14.37
N GLU A 226 13.33 2.89 15.51
CA GLU A 226 13.92 2.54 16.82
C GLU A 226 14.12 1.03 16.98
N VAL A 227 13.15 0.22 16.51
CA VAL A 227 13.26 -1.24 16.51
C VAL A 227 14.48 -1.69 15.70
N ASN A 228 14.71 -1.10 14.53
CA ASN A 228 15.86 -1.42 13.68
C ASN A 228 17.21 -1.13 14.37
N ARG A 229 17.29 -0.12 15.25
CA ARG A 229 18.49 0.17 16.06
C ARG A 229 18.73 -0.83 17.18
N LEU A 230 17.68 -1.53 17.62
CA LEU A 230 17.73 -2.47 18.75
C LEU A 230 17.91 -3.94 18.32
N LEU A 231 18.02 -4.21 17.02
CA LEU A 231 18.10 -5.57 16.50
C LEU A 231 19.31 -6.32 17.06
N THR A 232 19.06 -7.49 17.64
CA THR A 232 20.09 -8.29 18.29
C THR A 232 19.72 -9.76 18.32
N PHE A 233 20.73 -10.62 18.49
CA PHE A 233 20.56 -12.05 18.75
C PHE A 233 20.85 -12.42 20.21
N ARG A 234 21.14 -11.43 21.07
CA ARG A 234 21.47 -11.65 22.48
C ARG A 234 20.22 -11.99 23.28
N ARG A 235 20.17 -13.18 23.87
CA ARG A 235 19.05 -13.66 24.70
C ARG A 235 18.77 -12.72 25.88
N TYR A 236 19.82 -12.15 26.48
CA TYR A 236 19.71 -11.21 27.60
C TYR A 236 18.77 -10.03 27.31
N PHE A 237 18.85 -9.44 26.11
CA PHE A 237 17.97 -8.34 25.71
C PHE A 237 16.50 -8.77 25.78
N TYR A 238 16.15 -9.91 25.17
CA TYR A 238 14.79 -10.42 25.12
C TYR A 238 14.25 -10.89 26.47
N THR A 239 15.14 -11.33 27.36
CA THR A 239 14.78 -11.71 28.73
C THR A 239 14.43 -10.48 29.58
N MET A 240 15.20 -9.39 29.46
CA MET A 240 15.07 -8.21 30.32
C MET A 240 14.14 -7.13 29.77
N ALA A 241 14.00 -7.03 28.44
CA ALA A 241 13.15 -6.00 27.84
C ALA A 241 11.65 -6.24 28.15
N PRO A 242 10.84 -5.17 28.24
CA PRO A 242 9.39 -5.29 28.31
C PRO A 242 8.86 -6.15 27.16
N ALA A 243 7.85 -6.97 27.44
CA ALA A 243 7.35 -7.95 26.46
C ALA A 243 6.94 -7.29 25.14
N ALA A 244 6.29 -6.11 25.18
CA ALA A 244 5.93 -5.36 23.98
C ALA A 244 7.16 -5.04 23.12
N VAL A 245 8.24 -4.51 23.70
CA VAL A 245 9.49 -4.19 22.98
C VAL A 245 10.15 -5.46 22.45
N ALA A 246 10.26 -6.50 23.28
CA ALA A 246 10.88 -7.76 22.89
C ALA A 246 10.16 -8.43 21.71
N HIS A 247 8.82 -8.40 21.67
CA HIS A 247 8.05 -8.90 20.54
C HIS A 247 8.36 -8.15 19.25
N GLU A 248 8.50 -6.82 19.33
CA GLU A 248 8.73 -5.99 18.14
C GLU A 248 10.13 -6.17 17.55
N VAL A 249 11.14 -6.16 18.42
CA VAL A 249 12.53 -6.41 18.02
C VAL A 249 12.69 -7.83 17.49
N LEU A 250 12.03 -8.83 18.11
CA LEU A 250 12.09 -10.21 17.63
C LEU A 250 11.42 -10.34 16.25
N ARG A 251 10.23 -9.76 16.08
CA ARG A 251 9.53 -9.76 14.80
C ARG A 251 10.40 -9.17 13.69
N ALA A 252 10.98 -7.99 13.91
CA ALA A 252 11.84 -7.35 12.92
C ALA A 252 13.09 -8.20 12.63
N LYS A 253 13.73 -8.77 13.65
CA LYS A 253 14.90 -9.64 13.49
C LYS A 253 14.61 -10.89 12.65
N LEU A 254 13.44 -11.51 12.85
CA LEU A 254 13.01 -12.67 12.06
C LEU A 254 12.70 -12.28 10.62
N LEU A 255 12.09 -11.11 10.40
CA LEU A 255 11.83 -10.59 9.06
C LEU A 255 13.12 -10.31 8.26
N GLU A 256 14.19 -9.82 8.91
CA GLU A 256 15.51 -9.70 8.25
C GLU A 256 16.04 -11.03 7.68
N HIS A 257 15.59 -12.15 8.24
CA HIS A 257 15.96 -13.50 7.81
C HIS A 257 14.89 -14.14 6.92
N GLY A 258 13.94 -13.35 6.41
CA GLY A 258 12.87 -13.80 5.53
C GLY A 258 11.79 -14.61 6.25
N VAL A 259 11.67 -14.51 7.57
CA VAL A 259 10.68 -15.26 8.36
C VAL A 259 9.56 -14.33 8.82
N ALA A 260 8.42 -14.40 8.14
CA ALA A 260 7.19 -13.77 8.60
C ALA A 260 6.48 -14.68 9.61
N CYS A 261 6.22 -14.15 10.81
CA CYS A 261 5.53 -14.86 11.88
C CYS A 261 4.25 -14.13 12.30
N THR A 262 3.23 -14.90 12.67
CA THR A 262 2.03 -14.40 13.35
C THR A 262 2.34 -13.99 14.79
N ARG A 263 1.46 -13.20 15.41
CA ARG A 263 1.63 -12.78 16.81
C ARG A 263 1.79 -13.97 17.78
N PRO A 264 0.99 -15.05 17.70
CA PRO A 264 1.22 -16.25 18.52
C PRO A 264 2.58 -16.91 18.27
N GLN A 265 3.03 -16.98 17.02
CA GLN A 265 4.35 -17.54 16.69
C GLN A 265 5.49 -16.71 17.31
N ILE A 266 5.40 -15.37 17.26
CA ILE A 266 6.37 -14.47 17.91
C ILE A 266 6.38 -14.66 19.42
N GLN A 267 5.22 -14.79 20.06
CA GLN A 267 5.11 -15.04 21.50
C GLN A 267 5.75 -16.38 21.90
N ALA A 268 5.48 -17.44 21.15
CA ALA A 268 6.07 -18.75 21.38
C ALA A 268 7.60 -18.75 21.16
N ALA A 269 8.07 -18.09 20.10
CA ALA A 269 9.50 -17.92 19.84
C ALA A 269 10.19 -17.12 20.95
N LEU A 270 9.56 -16.05 21.45
CA LEU A 270 10.09 -15.26 22.56
C LEU A 270 10.20 -16.10 23.84
N LEU A 271 9.20 -16.93 24.14
CA LEU A 271 9.25 -17.86 25.27
C LEU A 271 10.43 -18.83 25.11
N ALA A 272 10.60 -19.42 23.92
CA ALA A 272 11.72 -20.32 23.64
C ALA A 272 13.08 -19.62 23.84
N ILE A 273 13.23 -18.37 23.37
CA ILE A 273 14.45 -17.57 23.60
C ILE A 273 14.75 -17.40 25.09
N LYS A 274 13.73 -17.29 25.95
CA LYS A 274 13.90 -17.14 27.40
C LYS A 274 14.29 -18.44 28.09
N VAL A 275 13.72 -19.58 27.70
CA VAL A 275 13.80 -20.81 28.49
C VAL A 275 14.57 -21.97 27.86
N ALA A 276 14.85 -21.92 26.54
CA ALA A 276 15.47 -23.05 25.84
C ALA A 276 16.90 -23.32 26.33
N ARG A 277 17.24 -24.60 26.48
CA ARG A 277 18.59 -25.03 26.85
C ARG A 277 19.57 -24.78 25.68
N PRO A 278 20.86 -24.52 25.94
CA PRO A 278 21.87 -24.48 24.90
C PRO A 278 21.87 -25.77 24.08
N GLY A 279 21.98 -25.66 22.76
CA GLY A 279 21.91 -26.77 21.80
C GLY A 279 20.49 -27.13 21.34
N ALA A 280 19.44 -26.65 22.00
CA ALA A 280 18.07 -26.90 21.58
C ALA A 280 17.75 -26.20 20.25
N LYS A 281 16.73 -26.71 19.56
CA LYS A 281 16.14 -26.09 18.37
C LYS A 281 14.65 -25.84 18.59
N PHE A 282 14.14 -24.73 18.08
CA PHE A 282 12.71 -24.38 18.11
C PHE A 282 12.23 -24.09 16.69
N SER A 283 11.14 -24.72 16.26
CA SER A 283 10.59 -24.53 14.91
C SER A 283 9.83 -23.22 14.81
N LEU A 284 10.18 -22.37 13.83
CA LEU A 284 9.39 -21.19 13.46
C LEU A 284 8.35 -21.54 12.40
N ASN A 285 8.74 -22.38 11.44
CA ASN A 285 7.91 -22.97 10.40
C ASN A 285 8.60 -24.23 9.85
N ASN A 286 8.05 -24.83 8.79
CA ASN A 286 8.54 -26.10 8.23
C ASN A 286 10.00 -26.07 7.73
N GLN A 287 10.57 -24.88 7.49
CA GLN A 287 11.91 -24.70 6.90
C GLN A 287 12.88 -23.96 7.81
N MET A 288 12.40 -23.21 8.79
CA MET A 288 13.19 -22.26 9.58
C MET A 288 13.10 -22.58 11.07
N PHE A 289 14.25 -22.60 11.74
CA PHE A 289 14.38 -22.90 13.16
C PHE A 289 15.19 -21.83 13.88
N LEU A 290 14.93 -21.67 15.18
CA LEU A 290 15.86 -21.04 16.10
C LEU A 290 16.78 -22.10 16.69
N GLN A 291 18.07 -21.84 16.71
CA GLN A 291 19.04 -22.59 17.48
C GLN A 291 19.58 -21.71 18.61
N PHE A 292 19.79 -22.30 19.78
CA PHE A 292 20.15 -21.56 20.98
C PHE A 292 21.54 -21.95 21.48
N ASP A 293 22.33 -20.96 21.85
CA ASP A 293 23.49 -21.14 22.72
C ASP A 293 23.21 -20.54 24.11
N ARG A 294 24.24 -20.43 24.97
CA ARG A 294 24.09 -19.87 26.33
C ARG A 294 23.72 -18.38 26.34
N ILE A 295 24.16 -17.62 25.35
CA ILE A 295 24.14 -16.14 25.31
C ILE A 295 23.24 -15.64 24.17
N ASN A 296 23.24 -16.33 23.03
CA ASN A 296 22.59 -15.93 21.79
C ASN A 296 21.63 -17.01 21.26
N PHE A 297 20.87 -16.60 20.24
CA PHE A 297 20.15 -17.51 19.37
C PHE A 297 20.43 -17.14 17.91
N THR A 298 20.23 -18.07 16.99
CA THR A 298 20.42 -17.85 15.55
C THR A 298 19.25 -18.44 14.76
N VAL A 299 18.94 -17.84 13.62
CA VAL A 299 17.97 -18.40 12.67
C VAL A 299 18.72 -19.33 11.72
N ILE A 300 18.28 -20.58 11.62
CA ILE A 300 18.87 -21.60 10.73
C ILE A 300 17.81 -22.18 9.81
N LYS A 301 18.24 -22.59 8.61
CA LYS A 301 17.43 -23.42 7.71
C LYS A 301 17.59 -24.89 8.07
N ARG A 302 16.55 -25.68 7.78
CA ARG A 302 16.56 -27.13 7.91
C ARG A 302 17.74 -27.76 7.19
#